data_AF-A0A228RAI8-F1
#
_entry.id   AF-A0A228RAI8-F1
#
_cell.length_a   1.000
_cell.length_b   1.000
_cell.length_c   1.000
_cell.angle_alpha   90.00
_cell.angle_beta   90.00
_cell.angle_gamma   90.00
#
_symmetry.space_group_name_H-M   'P 1'
#
loop_
_entity.id
_entity.type
_entity.pdbx_description
1 polymer ?
#
loop_
_entity_poly.entity_id
_entity_poly.type
_entity_poly.pdbx_seq_one_letter_code
_entity_poly.pdbx_strand_id
1 'polypeptide(L)'
;MNNKHHRNVRVGRIAALGAIVWIVVGSAVAYAQDAGAPRASEVERSAKEWLDMQRGNLAAAPAQPVLGDVASLVYQRYLDSFKNKIPDTMNSQLGSASGMSGGGQSAQ
;
A
#
# COMPACT_ATOMS: atom_id res chain seq x y z
N MET A 1 -73.88 24.52 -22.79
CA MET A 1 -72.94 24.52 -21.65
C MET A 1 -72.35 23.10 -21.47
N ASN A 2 -71.40 22.65 -22.32
CA ASN A 2 -70.93 21.24 -22.26
C ASN A 2 -69.46 21.00 -22.66
N ASN A 3 -68.67 22.07 -22.77
CA ASN A 3 -67.35 22.11 -23.39
C ASN A 3 -66.20 22.19 -22.36
N LYS A 4 -66.51 22.35 -21.07
CA LYS A 4 -65.51 22.49 -19.99
C LYS A 4 -65.03 21.14 -19.43
N HIS A 5 -65.93 20.14 -19.35
CA HIS A 5 -65.61 18.80 -18.83
C HIS A 5 -64.66 18.01 -19.73
N HIS A 6 -64.79 18.14 -21.05
CA HIS A 6 -63.99 17.42 -22.03
C HIS A 6 -62.51 17.83 -22.06
N ARG A 7 -62.22 19.07 -21.65
CA ARG A 7 -60.86 19.62 -21.61
C ARG A 7 -60.09 19.09 -20.40
N ASN A 8 -60.74 18.99 -19.26
CA ASN A 8 -60.12 18.54 -18.02
C ASN A 8 -59.75 17.04 -18.07
N VAL A 9 -60.56 16.22 -18.75
CA VAL A 9 -60.29 14.78 -18.93
C VAL A 9 -59.11 14.53 -19.88
N ARG A 10 -58.91 15.39 -20.90
CA ARG A 10 -57.77 15.26 -21.83
C ARG A 10 -56.45 15.67 -21.19
N VAL A 11 -56.44 16.70 -20.33
CA VAL A 11 -55.25 17.16 -19.62
C VAL A 11 -54.75 16.12 -18.59
N GLY A 12 -55.66 15.46 -17.86
CA GLY A 12 -55.28 14.41 -16.90
C GLY A 12 -54.66 13.16 -17.55
N ARG A 13 -55.09 12.80 -18.77
CA ARG A 13 -54.57 11.64 -19.51
C ARG A 13 -53.16 11.86 -20.08
N ILE A 14 -52.83 13.08 -20.49
CA ILE A 14 -51.50 13.40 -21.02
C ILE A 14 -50.45 13.42 -19.90
N ALA A 15 -50.82 13.89 -18.71
CA ALA A 15 -49.94 13.88 -17.54
C ALA A 15 -49.60 12.45 -17.05
N ALA A 16 -50.54 11.52 -17.12
CA ALA A 16 -50.33 10.13 -16.68
C ALA A 16 -49.39 9.33 -17.62
N LEU A 17 -49.37 9.63 -18.92
CA LEU A 17 -48.53 8.91 -19.88
C LEU A 17 -47.06 9.38 -19.86
N GLY A 18 -46.79 10.64 -19.48
CA GLY A 18 -45.42 11.15 -19.35
C GLY A 18 -44.63 10.55 -18.19
N ALA A 19 -45.32 10.18 -17.10
CA ALA A 19 -44.68 9.62 -15.90
C ALA A 19 -44.23 8.15 -16.07
N ILE A 20 -44.90 7.39 -16.95
CA ILE A 20 -44.58 5.96 -17.16
C ILE A 20 -43.30 5.80 -18.02
N VAL A 21 -43.00 6.75 -18.90
CA VAL A 21 -41.84 6.69 -19.80
C VAL A 21 -40.50 6.90 -19.06
N TRP A 22 -40.49 7.61 -17.93
CA TRP A 22 -39.26 7.87 -17.17
C TRP A 22 -38.77 6.69 -16.30
N ILE A 23 -39.63 5.71 -16.01
CA ILE A 23 -39.27 4.57 -15.13
C ILE A 23 -38.54 3.46 -15.89
N VAL A 24 -38.65 3.40 -17.22
CA VAL A 24 -38.10 2.28 -18.03
C VAL A 24 -36.68 2.53 -18.57
N VAL A 25 -36.22 3.79 -18.65
CA VAL A 25 -34.92 4.14 -19.29
C VAL A 25 -33.75 4.23 -18.29
N GLY A 26 -33.97 3.98 -17.00
CA GLY A 26 -32.93 4.07 -15.97
C GLY A 26 -32.11 2.79 -15.71
N SER A 27 -32.54 1.63 -16.20
CA SER A 27 -32.01 0.34 -15.72
C SER A 27 -30.89 -0.29 -16.56
N ALA A 28 -30.57 0.27 -17.73
CA ALA A 28 -29.64 -0.39 -18.67
C ALA A 28 -28.15 -0.02 -18.48
N VAL A 29 -27.82 0.98 -17.65
CA VAL A 29 -26.42 1.41 -17.43
C VAL A 29 -25.72 0.70 -16.26
N ALA A 30 -26.46 -0.04 -15.42
CA ALA A 30 -25.90 -0.65 -14.22
C ALA A 30 -25.18 -2.00 -14.42
N TYR A 31 -25.32 -2.65 -15.59
CA TYR A 31 -24.80 -4.01 -15.81
C TYR A 31 -23.49 -4.08 -16.60
N ALA A 32 -22.86 -2.95 -16.93
CA ALA A 32 -21.58 -2.92 -17.62
C ALA A 32 -20.36 -2.95 -16.67
N GLN A 33 -20.56 -3.30 -15.39
CA GLN A 33 -19.44 -3.63 -14.50
C GLN A 33 -19.13 -5.12 -14.70
N ASP A 34 -18.06 -5.37 -15.44
CA ASP A 34 -17.34 -6.63 -15.56
C ASP A 34 -17.34 -7.43 -14.24
N ALA A 35 -18.34 -8.30 -14.09
CA ALA A 35 -18.65 -9.06 -12.87
C ALA A 35 -18.21 -10.52 -13.02
N GLY A 36 -17.01 -10.75 -13.57
CA GLY A 36 -16.54 -12.11 -13.86
C GLY A 36 -15.08 -12.40 -13.54
N ALA A 37 -14.22 -11.39 -13.45
CA ALA A 37 -12.82 -11.62 -13.05
C ALA A 37 -12.66 -11.33 -11.55
N PRO A 38 -12.16 -12.28 -10.73
CA PRO A 38 -11.70 -11.97 -9.39
C PRO A 38 -10.67 -10.85 -9.52
N ARG A 39 -10.92 -9.68 -8.93
CA ARG A 39 -9.90 -8.65 -8.84
C ARG A 39 -8.79 -9.23 -7.97
N ALA A 40 -7.67 -9.62 -8.58
CA ALA A 40 -6.50 -10.08 -7.84
C ALA A 40 -6.19 -9.06 -6.74
N SER A 41 -6.02 -9.55 -5.51
CA SER A 41 -5.74 -8.70 -4.36
C SER A 41 -4.50 -7.85 -4.65
N GLU A 42 -4.56 -6.56 -4.35
CA GLU A 42 -3.41 -5.66 -4.46
C GLU A 42 -2.23 -6.17 -3.60
N VAL A 43 -2.52 -6.89 -2.52
CA VAL A 43 -1.51 -7.53 -1.67
C VAL A 43 -0.75 -8.63 -2.40
N GLU A 44 -1.43 -9.47 -3.18
CA GLU A 44 -0.77 -10.55 -3.92
C GLU A 44 0.11 -9.99 -5.05
N ARG A 45 -0.42 -9.01 -5.79
CA ARG A 45 0.32 -8.33 -6.85
C ARG A 45 1.56 -7.62 -6.29
N SER A 46 1.38 -6.80 -5.26
CA SER A 46 2.49 -6.06 -4.65
C SER A 46 3.51 -7.01 -4.02
N ALA A 47 3.07 -8.09 -3.36
CA ALA A 47 3.99 -9.10 -2.82
C ALA A 47 4.81 -9.78 -3.92
N LYS A 48 4.18 -10.13 -5.05
CA LYS A 48 4.89 -10.72 -6.20
C LYS A 48 5.93 -9.76 -6.78
N GLU A 49 5.57 -8.50 -6.97
CA GLU A 49 6.49 -7.47 -7.47
C GLU A 49 7.68 -7.25 -6.53
N TRP A 50 7.43 -7.22 -5.21
CA TRP A 50 8.49 -7.11 -4.21
C TRP A 50 9.44 -8.32 -4.22
N LEU A 51 8.91 -9.54 -4.33
CA LEU A 51 9.73 -10.75 -4.42
C LEU A 51 10.54 -10.79 -5.71
N ASP A 52 9.96 -10.37 -6.83
CA ASP A 52 10.67 -10.29 -8.11
C ASP A 52 11.79 -9.24 -8.04
N MET A 53 11.55 -8.10 -7.38
CA MET A 53 12.56 -7.05 -7.12
C MET A 53 13.71 -7.56 -6.24
N GLN A 54 13.40 -8.27 -5.15
CA GLN A 54 14.41 -8.87 -4.26
C GLN A 54 15.24 -9.93 -4.98
N ARG A 55 14.56 -10.84 -5.70
CA ARG A 55 15.22 -11.93 -6.45
C ARG A 55 16.13 -11.38 -7.55
N GLY A 56 15.66 -10.35 -8.26
CA GLY A 56 16.44 -9.69 -9.30
C GLY A 56 17.52 -8.75 -8.76
N ASN A 57 17.59 -8.56 -7.44
CA ASN A 57 18.49 -7.60 -6.79
C ASN A 57 18.34 -6.18 -7.37
N LEU A 58 17.14 -5.84 -7.88
CA LEU A 58 16.90 -4.65 -8.71
C LEU A 58 17.01 -3.34 -7.91
N ALA A 59 16.89 -3.42 -6.59
CA ALA A 59 17.02 -2.28 -5.68
C ALA A 59 18.41 -2.16 -5.03
N ALA A 60 19.35 -3.08 -5.33
CA ALA A 60 20.68 -3.00 -4.74
C ALA A 60 21.54 -1.95 -5.43
N ALA A 61 22.39 -1.30 -4.65
CA ALA A 61 23.45 -0.46 -5.18
C ALA A 61 24.42 -1.30 -6.05
N PRO A 62 25.13 -0.68 -7.02
CA PRO A 62 26.17 -1.36 -7.77
C PRO A 62 27.17 -2.06 -6.84
N ALA A 63 27.60 -3.26 -7.23
CA ALA A 63 28.63 -3.97 -6.51
C ALA A 63 29.92 -3.13 -6.48
N GLN A 64 30.40 -2.80 -5.28
CA GLN A 64 31.66 -2.10 -5.11
C GLN A 64 32.76 -3.12 -4.78
N PRO A 65 33.77 -3.30 -5.64
CA PRO A 65 34.85 -4.22 -5.37
C PRO A 65 35.69 -3.69 -4.20
N VAL A 66 36.05 -4.58 -3.27
CA VAL A 66 37.05 -4.26 -2.26
C VAL A 66 38.41 -4.22 -2.95
N LEU A 67 39.11 -3.08 -2.87
CA LEU A 67 40.47 -2.95 -3.40
C LEU A 67 41.40 -3.97 -2.71
N GLY A 68 42.37 -4.51 -3.45
CA GLY A 68 43.26 -5.57 -2.97
C GLY A 68 43.89 -5.27 -1.61
N ASP A 69 44.43 -4.06 -1.43
CA ASP A 69 45.05 -3.64 -0.17
C ASP A 69 44.06 -3.63 1.00
N VAL A 70 42.81 -3.19 0.76
CA VAL A 70 41.75 -3.21 1.77
C VAL A 70 41.34 -4.64 2.08
N ALA A 71 41.24 -5.50 1.07
CA ALA A 71 40.91 -6.91 1.25
C ALA A 71 41.99 -7.63 2.09
N SER A 72 43.27 -7.37 1.80
CA SER A 72 44.40 -7.90 2.57
C SER A 72 44.37 -7.41 4.01
N LEU A 73 44.10 -6.11 4.24
CA LEU A 73 43.98 -5.56 5.59
C LEU A 73 42.82 -6.17 6.38
N VAL A 74 41.64 -6.33 5.75
CA VAL A 74 40.48 -6.97 6.39
C VAL A 74 40.81 -8.42 6.77
N TYR A 75 41.46 -9.16 5.87
CA TYR A 75 41.88 -10.53 6.15
C TYR A 75 42.89 -10.60 7.30
N GLN A 76 43.87 -9.69 7.35
CA GLN A 76 44.80 -9.60 8.46
C GLN A 76 44.08 -9.33 9.79
N ARG A 77 43.12 -8.39 9.82
CA ARG A 77 42.33 -8.12 11.03
C ARG A 77 41.50 -9.33 11.47
N TYR A 78 40.95 -10.08 10.52
CA TYR A 78 40.28 -11.35 10.81
C TYR A 78 41.22 -12.34 11.49
N LEU A 79 42.43 -12.53 10.96
CA LEU A 79 43.44 -13.40 11.60
C LEU A 79 43.86 -12.89 12.98
N ASP A 80 44.04 -11.57 13.13
CA ASP A 80 44.40 -10.97 14.41
C ASP A 80 43.29 -11.08 15.45
N SER A 81 42.01 -11.17 15.04
CA SER A 81 40.89 -11.32 15.97
C SER A 81 40.99 -12.60 16.81
N PHE A 82 41.52 -13.69 16.26
CA PHE A 82 41.73 -14.95 16.97
C PHE A 82 42.87 -14.91 17.97
N LYS A 83 43.76 -13.92 17.91
CA LYS A 83 44.85 -13.77 18.87
C LYS A 83 44.35 -13.22 20.21
N ASN A 84 43.18 -12.58 20.21
CA ASN A 84 42.56 -12.06 21.42
C ASN A 84 41.71 -13.16 22.06
N LYS A 85 42.00 -13.51 23.31
CA LYS A 85 41.18 -14.44 24.08
C LYS A 85 39.78 -13.84 24.28
N ILE A 86 38.77 -14.70 24.28
CA ILE A 86 37.43 -14.30 24.75
C ILE A 86 37.59 -13.89 26.22
N PRO A 87 37.17 -12.68 26.61
CA PRO A 87 37.23 -12.26 28.01
C PRO A 87 36.37 -13.17 28.88
N ASP A 88 36.85 -13.52 30.09
CA ASP A 88 36.09 -14.30 31.07
C ASP A 88 34.83 -13.56 31.53
N THR A 89 34.83 -12.23 31.43
CA THR A 89 33.69 -11.37 31.73
C THR A 89 33.46 -10.37 30.60
N MET A 90 32.22 -10.25 30.14
CA MET A 90 31.81 -9.19 29.21
C MET A 90 31.11 -8.09 30.00
N ASN A 91 31.78 -6.96 30.21
CA ASN A 91 31.11 -5.75 30.68
C ASN A 91 30.29 -5.17 29.52
N SER A 92 28.98 -5.43 29.51
CA SER A 92 28.08 -4.87 28.50
C SER A 92 28.02 -3.35 28.62
N GLN A 93 28.43 -2.63 27.57
CA GLN A 93 28.30 -1.18 27.49
C GLN A 93 26.84 -0.73 27.30
N LEU A 94 25.87 -1.65 27.09
CA LEU A 94 24.45 -1.30 27.00
C LEU A 94 23.89 -0.69 28.30
N GLY A 95 24.60 -0.79 29.44
CA GLY A 95 24.22 -0.13 30.69
C GLY A 95 25.04 1.12 31.04
N SER A 96 26.06 1.47 30.26
CA SER A 96 27.01 2.56 30.57
C SER A 96 26.67 3.88 29.86
N ALA A 97 25.58 3.94 29.10
CA ALA A 97 25.01 5.20 28.64
C ALA A 97 24.21 5.87 29.78
N SER A 98 24.93 6.34 30.79
CA SER A 98 24.42 7.34 31.72
C SER A 98 24.14 8.63 30.93
N GLY A 99 22.87 8.88 30.61
CA GLY A 99 22.37 10.20 30.21
C GLY A 99 21.73 10.28 28.83
N MET A 100 20.43 9.99 28.75
CA MET A 100 19.53 10.72 27.86
C MET A 100 18.23 10.98 28.63
N SER A 101 18.18 12.13 29.31
CA SER A 101 16.94 12.69 29.85
C SER A 101 16.11 13.20 28.69
N GLY A 102 15.21 12.35 28.18
CA GLY A 102 14.20 12.72 27.20
C GLY A 102 12.97 13.28 27.92
N GLY A 103 12.82 14.61 27.90
CA GLY A 103 11.69 15.31 28.48
C GLY A 103 10.37 14.93 27.80
N GLY A 104 9.49 14.27 28.55
CA GLY A 104 8.07 14.11 28.21
C GLY A 104 7.25 15.11 29.02
N GLN A 105 7.02 16.30 28.47
CA GLN A 105 5.96 17.18 28.95
C GLN A 105 4.63 16.61 28.42
N SER A 106 3.85 16.00 29.31
CA SER A 106 2.47 15.63 29.04
C SER A 106 1.64 16.89 28.82
N ALA A 107 1.08 17.01 27.61
CA ALA A 107 0.08 18.02 27.29
C ALA A 107 -1.19 17.83 28.14
N GLN A 108 -1.77 18.98 28.52
CA GLN A 108 -2.98 19.15 29.32
C GLN A 108 -4.23 18.59 28.66
#